data_AF-A0A4Q3EIL3-F1
#
_entry.id   AF-A0A4Q3EIL3-F1
#
_cell.length_a   1.000
_cell.length_b   1.000
_cell.length_c   1.000
_cell.angle_alpha   90.00
_cell.angle_beta   90.00
_cell.angle_gamma   90.00
#
_symmetry.space_group_name_H-M   'P 1'
#
loop_
_entity.id
_entity.type
_entity.pdbx_description
1 polymer ?
#
loop_
_entity_poly.entity_id
_entity_poly.type
_entity_poly.pdbx_seq_one_letter_code
_entity_poly.pdbx_strand_id
1 'polypeptide(L)'
;TILLIPTSYFLTVEFGLIGPAAANLLSFSVYNFVRYWFLWKKFALQPFSKKTAEIIVLSILSYGIIYLIFLPVGGLVGLIGRTAAFMLLFIACLYYRNISPDLKPVVNSLMKRFRSTRSI
;
A
#
# COMPACT_ATOMS: atom_id res chain seq x y z
N THR A 1 6.59 -0.96 21.90
CA THR A 1 7.00 0.16 22.78
C THR A 1 8.34 -0.06 23.46
N ILE A 2 8.63 -1.24 24.02
CA ILE A 2 9.94 -1.54 24.65
C ILE A 2 11.13 -1.39 23.68
N LEU A 3 10.97 -1.80 22.42
CA LEU A 3 12.01 -1.61 21.39
C LEU A 3 12.13 -0.16 20.89
N LEU A 4 11.01 0.56 20.87
CA LEU A 4 10.93 1.88 20.22
C LEU A 4 11.70 2.96 20.99
N ILE A 5 11.55 2.99 22.32
CA ILE A 5 12.14 4.01 23.18
C ILE A 5 13.68 4.05 23.09
N PRO A 6 14.41 2.92 23.31
CA PRO A 6 15.87 2.94 23.24
C PRO A 6 16.36 3.23 21.82
N THR A 7 15.75 2.61 20.80
CA THR A 7 16.14 2.85 19.40
C THR A 7 15.90 4.31 19.00
N SER A 8 14.80 4.92 19.43
CA SER A 8 14.54 6.33 19.16
C SER A 8 15.60 7.22 19.79
N TYR A 9 16.04 6.94 21.01
CA TYR A 9 17.09 7.72 21.66
C TYR A 9 18.40 7.63 20.87
N PHE A 10 18.91 6.43 20.61
CA PHE A 10 20.18 6.24 19.89
C PHE A 10 20.15 6.85 18.49
N LEU A 11 19.08 6.60 17.72
CA LEU A 11 18.97 7.13 16.37
C LEU A 11 18.75 8.65 16.37
N THR A 12 18.17 9.25 17.42
CA THR A 12 18.05 10.72 17.51
C THR A 12 19.40 11.36 17.74
N VAL A 13 20.26 10.73 18.57
CA VAL A 13 21.61 11.24 18.81
C VAL A 13 22.45 11.23 17.53
N GLU A 14 22.30 10.20 16.69
CA GLU A 14 23.09 10.05 15.47
C GLU A 14 22.49 10.78 14.25
N PHE A 15 21.17 10.71 14.07
CA PHE A 15 20.45 11.18 12.86
C PHE A 15 19.53 12.39 13.11
N GLY A 16 19.55 12.98 14.31
CA GLY A 16 18.74 14.15 14.66
C GLY A 16 17.24 13.89 14.51
N LEU A 17 16.52 14.81 13.83
CA LEU A 17 15.07 14.75 13.65
C LEU A 17 14.59 13.52 12.86
N ILE A 18 15.45 12.91 12.03
CA ILE A 18 15.11 11.70 11.26
C ILE A 18 15.15 10.46 12.17
N GLY A 19 15.89 10.53 13.27
CA GLY A 19 16.10 9.42 14.20
C GLY A 19 14.81 8.78 14.70
N PRO A 20 13.84 9.55 15.24
CA PRO A 20 12.55 9.01 15.66
C PRO A 20 11.75 8.37 14.51
N ALA A 21 11.78 8.93 13.29
CA ALA A 21 11.08 8.35 12.15
C ALA A 21 11.68 7.00 11.74
N ALA A 22 13.02 6.91 11.70
CA ALA A 22 13.73 5.67 11.41
C ALA A 22 13.53 4.63 12.54
N ALA A 23 13.53 5.04 13.80
CA ALA A 23 13.26 4.16 14.94
C ALA A 23 11.83 3.59 14.91
N ASN A 24 10.84 4.39 14.49
CA ASN A 24 9.48 3.93 14.28
C ASN A 24 9.40 2.90 13.16
N LEU A 25 10.02 3.18 12.01
CA LEU A 25 10.07 2.23 10.89
C LEU A 25 10.71 0.90 11.31
N LEU A 26 11.85 0.95 11.99
CA LEU A 26 12.53 -0.24 12.48
C LEU A 26 11.65 -1.01 13.47
N SER A 27 11.06 -0.32 14.44
CA SER A 27 10.21 -0.93 15.46
C SER A 27 9.00 -1.63 14.88
N PHE A 28 8.33 -1.00 13.89
CA PHE A 28 7.21 -1.60 13.20
C PHE A 28 7.65 -2.79 12.34
N SER A 29 8.77 -2.68 11.62
CA SER A 29 9.31 -3.80 10.84
C SER A 29 9.62 -5.01 11.71
N VAL A 30 10.31 -4.82 12.84
CA VAL A 30 10.63 -5.91 13.77
C VAL A 30 9.37 -6.50 14.38
N TYR A 31 8.43 -5.67 14.82
CA TYR A 31 7.17 -6.16 15.39
C TYR A 31 6.36 -7.00 14.37
N ASN A 32 6.21 -6.50 13.15
CA ASN A 32 5.51 -7.23 12.09
C ASN A 32 6.25 -8.50 11.68
N PHE A 33 7.58 -8.47 11.65
CA PHE A 33 8.40 -9.66 11.37
C PHE A 33 8.23 -10.73 12.45
N VAL A 34 8.32 -10.36 13.74
CA VAL A 34 8.12 -11.30 14.85
C VAL A 34 6.71 -11.89 14.80
N ARG A 35 5.70 -11.06 14.54
CA ARG A 35 4.30 -11.53 14.40
C ARG A 35 4.14 -12.50 13.24
N TYR A 36 4.71 -12.18 12.08
CA TYR A 36 4.73 -13.04 10.90
C TYR A 36 5.41 -14.37 11.22
N TRP A 37 6.60 -14.33 11.81
CA TRP A 37 7.38 -15.51 12.19
C TRP A 37 6.62 -16.39 13.18
N PHE A 38 6.01 -15.78 14.19
CA PHE A 38 5.18 -16.49 15.17
C PHE A 38 3.98 -17.19 14.53
N LEU A 39 3.25 -16.51 13.64
CA LEU A 39 2.13 -17.09 12.90
C LEU A 39 2.57 -18.28 12.04
N TRP A 40 3.67 -18.12 11.32
CA TRP A 40 4.22 -19.16 10.47
C TRP A 40 4.67 -20.38 11.28
N LYS A 41 5.40 -20.18 12.39
CA LYS A 41 5.93 -21.27 13.19
C LYS A 41 4.86 -21.99 14.02
N LYS A 42 3.90 -21.25 14.59
CA LYS A 42 2.92 -21.80 15.52
C LYS A 42 1.66 -22.34 14.85
N PHE A 43 1.20 -21.68 13.78
CA PHE A 43 -0.05 -22.01 13.12
C PHE A 43 0.14 -22.54 11.69
N ALA A 44 1.38 -22.59 11.18
CA ALA A 44 1.68 -22.93 9.78
C ALA A 44 0.91 -22.08 8.75
N LEU A 45 0.45 -20.89 9.17
CA LEU A 45 -0.30 -19.97 8.33
C LEU A 45 0.68 -19.00 7.66
N GLN A 46 0.76 -19.05 6.34
CA GLN A 46 1.40 -18.01 5.55
C GLN A 46 0.35 -16.93 5.21
N PRO A 47 0.44 -15.71 5.77
CA PRO A 47 -0.56 -14.67 5.54
C PRO A 47 -0.55 -14.10 4.11
N PHE A 48 0.47 -14.44 3.31
CA PHE A 48 0.63 -13.95 1.95
C PHE A 48 0.45 -15.09 0.95
N SER A 49 -0.27 -14.83 -0.13
CA SER A 49 -0.51 -15.79 -1.20
C SER A 49 0.20 -15.36 -2.49
N LYS A 50 0.20 -16.23 -3.52
CA LYS A 50 0.68 -15.88 -4.86
C LYS A 50 -0.01 -14.63 -5.42
N LYS A 51 -1.28 -14.40 -5.02
CA LYS A 51 -2.03 -13.19 -5.38
C LYS A 51 -1.44 -11.93 -4.75
N THR A 52 -0.89 -12.01 -3.53
CA THR A 52 -0.18 -10.88 -2.91
C THR A 52 1.04 -10.46 -3.74
N ALA A 53 1.82 -11.42 -4.24
CA ALA A 53 2.95 -11.12 -5.11
C ALA A 53 2.50 -10.50 -6.45
N GLU A 54 1.41 -11.00 -7.04
CA GLU A 54 0.81 -10.43 -8.25
C GLU A 54 0.40 -8.95 -8.04
N ILE A 55 -0.20 -8.62 -6.88
CA ILE A 55 -0.53 -7.23 -6.52
C ILE A 55 0.71 -6.34 -6.49
N ILE A 56 1.79 -6.79 -5.83
CA ILE A 56 3.02 -6.00 -5.68
C ILE A 56 3.61 -5.68 -7.07
N VAL A 57 3.69 -6.68 -7.95
CA VAL A 57 4.19 -6.50 -9.31
C VAL A 57 3.31 -5.51 -10.08
N LEU A 58 1.99 -5.65 -10.02
CA LEU A 58 1.07 -4.74 -10.70
C LEU A 58 1.14 -3.31 -10.15
N SER A 59 1.32 -3.15 -8.84
CA SER A 59 1.52 -1.83 -8.21
C SER A 59 2.78 -1.16 -8.74
N ILE A 60 3.90 -1.87 -8.80
CA ILE A 60 5.18 -1.34 -9.29
C ILE A 60 5.07 -0.97 -10.78
N LEU A 61 4.48 -1.84 -11.61
CA LEU A 61 4.29 -1.57 -13.03
C LEU A 61 3.37 -0.38 -13.26
N SER A 62 2.22 -0.32 -12.56
CA SER A 62 1.28 0.79 -12.67
C SER A 62 1.92 2.11 -12.23
N TYR A 63 2.72 2.08 -11.15
CA TYR A 63 3.46 3.25 -10.69
C TYR A 63 4.49 3.70 -11.73
N GLY A 64 5.28 2.79 -12.28
CA GLY A 64 6.28 3.10 -13.30
C GLY A 64 5.67 3.71 -14.55
N ILE A 65 4.57 3.14 -15.05
CA ILE A 65 3.84 3.67 -16.22
C ILE A 65 3.37 5.11 -15.95
N ILE A 66 2.70 5.35 -14.82
CA ILE A 66 2.19 6.69 -14.50
C ILE A 66 3.30 7.68 -14.22
N TYR A 67 4.37 7.27 -13.56
CA TYR A 67 5.55 8.09 -13.32
C TYR A 67 6.15 8.61 -14.63
N LEU A 68 6.31 7.73 -15.63
CA LEU A 68 6.83 8.10 -16.94
C LEU A 68 5.88 9.02 -17.72
N ILE A 69 4.56 8.79 -17.64
CA ILE A 69 3.55 9.63 -18.32
C ILE A 69 3.48 11.04 -17.72
N PHE A 70 3.56 11.16 -16.39
CA PHE A 70 3.42 12.43 -15.68
C PHE A 70 4.75 13.13 -15.40
N LEU A 71 5.87 12.63 -15.95
CA LEU A 71 7.20 13.21 -15.80
C LEU A 71 7.26 14.74 -16.11
N PRO A 72 6.61 15.25 -17.18
CA PRO A 72 6.66 16.67 -17.51
C PRO A 72 5.60 17.50 -16.77
N VAL A 73 4.67 16.88 -16.04
CA VAL A 73 3.52 17.57 -15.45
C VAL A 73 3.78 17.89 -13.98
N GLY A 74 4.16 19.13 -13.72
CA GLY A 74 4.43 19.65 -12.37
C GLY A 74 3.19 20.17 -11.62
N GLY A 75 3.42 20.64 -10.40
CA GLY A 75 2.43 21.35 -9.59
C GLY A 75 1.29 20.48 -9.04
N LEU A 76 0.23 21.14 -8.56
CA LEU A 76 -0.96 20.50 -7.99
C LEU A 76 -1.71 19.65 -9.03
N VAL A 77 -1.78 20.11 -10.28
CA VAL A 77 -2.42 19.36 -11.37
C VAL A 77 -1.68 18.05 -11.64
N GLY A 78 -0.34 18.07 -11.66
CA GLY A 78 0.46 16.85 -11.77
C GLY A 78 0.32 15.92 -10.56
N LEU A 79 0.15 16.47 -9.34
CA LEU A 79 -0.10 15.69 -8.12
C LEU A 79 -1.45 14.96 -8.15
N ILE A 80 -2.52 15.67 -8.46
CA ILE A 80 -3.87 15.10 -8.53
C ILE A 80 -3.97 14.16 -9.74
N GLY A 81 -3.41 14.55 -10.87
CA GLY A 81 -3.40 13.76 -12.09
C GLY A 81 -2.67 12.42 -11.93
N ARG A 82 -1.45 12.42 -11.38
CA ARG A 82 -0.69 11.16 -11.17
C ARG A 82 -1.39 10.22 -10.19
N THR A 83 -1.98 10.75 -9.12
CA THR A 83 -2.68 9.91 -8.12
C THR A 83 -3.97 9.32 -8.68
N ALA A 84 -4.78 10.13 -9.39
CA ALA A 84 -5.99 9.66 -10.03
C ALA A 84 -5.71 8.63 -11.14
N ALA A 85 -4.72 8.90 -11.99
CA ALA A 85 -4.34 8.01 -13.08
C ALA A 85 -3.78 6.67 -12.55
N PHE A 86 -2.95 6.70 -11.51
CA PHE A 86 -2.49 5.49 -10.83
C PHE A 86 -3.64 4.68 -10.26
N MET A 87 -4.58 5.31 -9.54
CA MET A 87 -5.74 4.61 -8.99
C MET A 87 -6.58 3.94 -10.09
N LEU A 88 -6.88 4.66 -11.18
CA LEU A 88 -7.66 4.11 -12.29
C LEU A 88 -6.97 2.92 -12.94
N LEU A 89 -5.69 3.05 -13.29
CA LEU A 89 -4.93 1.99 -13.93
C LEU A 89 -4.79 0.76 -13.03
N PHE A 90 -4.47 0.98 -11.75
CA PHE A 90 -4.31 -0.09 -10.78
C PHE A 90 -5.63 -0.85 -10.54
N ILE A 91 -6.73 -0.14 -10.31
CA ILE A 91 -8.06 -0.76 -10.10
C ILE A 91 -8.50 -1.52 -11.36
N ALA A 92 -8.30 -0.97 -12.55
CA ALA A 92 -8.62 -1.64 -13.81
C ALA A 92 -7.84 -2.95 -13.97
N CYS A 93 -6.54 -2.94 -13.64
CA CYS A 93 -5.70 -4.13 -13.71
C CYS A 93 -6.13 -5.20 -12.70
N LEU A 94 -6.40 -4.79 -11.45
CA LEU A 94 -6.89 -5.71 -10.41
C LEU A 94 -8.25 -6.33 -10.78
N TYR A 95 -9.16 -5.54 -11.36
CA TYR A 95 -10.47 -6.00 -11.80
C TYR A 95 -10.35 -7.01 -12.95
N TYR A 96 -9.51 -6.73 -13.95
CA TYR A 96 -9.28 -7.64 -15.08
C TYR A 96 -8.65 -8.97 -14.63
N ARG A 97 -7.67 -8.92 -13.73
CA ARG A 97 -6.93 -10.10 -13.23
C ARG A 97 -7.67 -10.91 -12.17
N ASN A 98 -8.84 -10.47 -11.70
CA ASN A 98 -9.65 -11.16 -10.68
C ASN A 98 -8.82 -11.57 -9.44
N ILE A 99 -7.94 -10.67 -8.99
CA ILE A 99 -6.92 -11.01 -7.98
C ILE A 99 -7.52 -11.28 -6.61
N SER A 100 -8.60 -10.60 -6.28
CA SER A 100 -9.41 -10.90 -5.11
C SER A 100 -10.87 -11.16 -5.53
N PRO A 101 -11.50 -12.24 -5.03
CA PRO A 101 -12.93 -12.48 -5.23
C PRO A 101 -13.79 -11.37 -4.63
N ASP A 102 -13.28 -10.63 -3.64
CA ASP A 102 -13.99 -9.55 -2.95
C ASP A 102 -13.98 -8.24 -3.74
N LEU A 103 -13.09 -8.10 -4.72
CA LEU A 103 -12.95 -6.85 -5.47
C LEU A 103 -14.18 -6.56 -6.35
N LYS A 104 -14.71 -7.58 -7.03
CA LYS A 104 -15.91 -7.46 -7.87
C LYS A 104 -17.15 -6.99 -7.10
N PRO A 105 -17.54 -7.63 -5.99
CA PRO A 105 -18.71 -7.18 -5.22
C PRO A 105 -18.51 -5.77 -4.66
N VAL A 106 -17.29 -5.38 -4.28
CA VAL A 106 -16.99 -4.01 -3.85
C VAL A 106 -17.21 -3.01 -4.98
N VAL A 107 -16.63 -3.24 -6.16
CA VAL A 107 -16.81 -2.37 -7.34
C VAL A 107 -18.28 -2.29 -7.74
N ASN A 108 -18.99 -3.42 -7.75
CA ASN A 108 -20.43 -3.47 -8.03
C ASN A 108 -21.25 -2.67 -6.99
N SER A 109 -20.88 -2.73 -5.72
CA SER A 109 -21.55 -1.98 -4.65
C SER A 109 -21.36 -0.47 -4.80
N LEU A 110 -20.15 -0.03 -5.17
CA LEU A 110 -19.84 1.37 -5.45
C LEU A 110 -20.63 1.86 -6.67
N MET A 111 -20.64 1.09 -7.76
CA MET A 111 -21.35 1.45 -8.98
C MET A 111 -22.88 1.53 -8.78
N LYS A 112 -23.43 0.67 -7.91
CA LYS A 112 -24.84 0.76 -7.49
C LYS A 112 -25.11 2.04 -6.69
N ARG A 113 -24.23 2.45 -5.77
CA ARG A 113 -24.38 3.70 -5.01
C ARG A 113 -24.37 4.93 -5.92
N PHE A 114 -23.43 5.01 -6.86
CA PHE A 114 -23.39 6.10 -7.83
C PHE A 114 -24.60 6.14 -8.77
N ARG A 115 -25.16 4.98 -9.16
CA ARG A 115 -26.42 4.91 -9.91
C ARG A 115 -27.64 5.31 -9.07
N SER A 116 -27.67 4.92 -7.79
CA SER A 116 -28.78 5.23 -6.88
C SER A 116 -28.86 6.70 -6.49
N THR A 117 -27.72 7.41 -6.41
CA THR A 117 -27.71 8.86 -6.20
C THR A 117 -28.25 9.64 -7.40
N ARG A 118 -28.31 9.01 -8.58
CA ARG A 118 -28.84 9.62 -9.81
C ARG A 118 -30.35 9.42 -10.00
N SER A 119 -31.05 8.80 -9.05
CA SER A 119 -32.50 8.54 -9.09
C SER A 119 -33.32 9.39 -8.10
N ILE A 120 -32.85 10.59 -7.74
CA ILE A 120 -33.60 11.64 -7.04
C ILE A 120 -33.46 12.93 -7.85
#